data_AF-A0A829FIU8-F1
#
_entry.id   AF-A0A829FIU8-F1
#
_cell.length_a   1.000
_cell.length_b   1.000
_cell.length_c   1.000
_cell.angle_alpha   90.00
_cell.angle_beta   90.00
_cell.angle_gamma   90.00
#
_symmetry.space_group_name_H-M   'P 1'
#
loop_
_entity.id
_entity.type
_entity.pdbx_description
1 polymer ?
#
loop_
_entity_poly.entity_id
_entity_poly.type
_entity_poly.pdbx_seq_one_letter_code
_entity_poly.pdbx_strand_id
1 'polypeptide(L)'
;MRCSCCGKDIIQNLTFSEIIGVSKSRLPQTCSVCRAQFHLLEAKGCAGCQKPIHLKYEETKKKAKTSFVYCNDCQEWKKKYPAYDFQHRAFFTYDEKMQAWINRYKFMGDIRLAGTFAYKWTQIKKITRHIFIVQYLYLKKGG
;
A
#
# COMPACT_ATOMS: atom_id res chain seq x y z
N MET A 1 -13.59 -2.86 -21.63
CA MET A 1 -13.53 -3.53 -20.31
C MET A 1 -14.14 -2.61 -19.26
N ARG A 2 -14.76 -3.13 -18.19
CA ARG A 2 -15.34 -2.30 -17.11
C ARG A 2 -14.40 -2.16 -15.93
N CYS A 3 -14.39 -1.00 -15.30
CA CYS A 3 -13.59 -0.70 -14.12
C CYS A 3 -14.07 -1.51 -12.91
N SER A 4 -13.17 -2.24 -12.25
CA SER A 4 -13.51 -3.04 -11.07
C SER A 4 -13.93 -2.19 -9.85
N CYS A 5 -13.49 -0.93 -9.78
CA CYS A 5 -13.84 -0.04 -8.66
C CYS A 5 -15.20 0.65 -8.81
N CYS A 6 -15.52 1.16 -10.01
CA CYS A 6 -16.69 2.02 -10.26
C CYS A 6 -17.65 1.51 -11.35
N GLY A 7 -17.34 0.39 -12.01
CA GLY A 7 -18.19 -0.22 -13.04
C GLY A 7 -18.19 0.49 -14.40
N LYS A 8 -17.67 1.72 -14.52
CA LYS A 8 -17.61 2.48 -15.78
C LYS A 8 -16.67 1.84 -16.80
N ASP A 9 -16.92 2.06 -18.08
CA ASP A 9 -16.05 1.57 -19.15
C ASP A 9 -14.64 2.20 -19.07
N ILE A 10 -13.63 1.38 -19.31
CA ILE A 10 -12.24 1.80 -19.48
C ILE A 10 -12.02 1.98 -20.97
N ILE A 11 -11.86 3.23 -21.38
CA ILE A 11 -11.50 3.62 -22.74
C ILE A 11 -10.01 3.95 -22.73
N GLN A 12 -9.20 3.16 -23.44
CA GLN A 12 -7.77 3.38 -23.59
C GLN A 12 -7.29 2.83 -24.93
N ASN A 13 -6.27 3.46 -25.51
CA ASN A 13 -5.61 2.95 -26.70
C ASN A 13 -4.69 1.80 -26.28
N LEU A 14 -4.90 0.63 -26.86
CA LEU A 14 -4.08 -0.55 -26.64
C LEU A 14 -3.05 -0.68 -27.76
N THR A 15 -1.84 -1.08 -27.41
CA THR A 15 -0.84 -1.53 -28.37
C THR A 15 -1.21 -2.91 -28.90
N PHE A 16 -0.71 -3.27 -30.08
CA PHE A 16 -0.92 -4.61 -30.64
C PHE A 16 -0.47 -5.73 -29.69
N SER A 17 0.70 -5.58 -29.06
CA SER A 17 1.25 -6.53 -28.07
C SER A 17 0.35 -6.75 -26.85
N GLU A 18 -0.43 -5.74 -26.45
CA GLU A 18 -1.41 -5.85 -25.37
C GLU A 18 -2.69 -6.57 -25.81
N ILE A 19 -3.07 -6.40 -27.08
CA ILE A 19 -4.22 -7.10 -27.67
C ILE A 19 -3.91 -8.60 -27.81
N ILE A 20 -2.72 -8.96 -28.29
CA ILE A 20 -2.32 -10.36 -28.50
C ILE A 20 -1.77 -11.06 -27.23
N GLY A 21 -1.74 -10.37 -26.08
CA GLY A 21 -1.37 -10.97 -24.80
C GLY A 21 0.14 -11.21 -24.57
N VAL A 22 1.01 -10.62 -25.39
CA VAL A 22 2.48 -10.77 -25.29
C VAL A 22 3.11 -9.69 -24.38
N SER A 23 2.31 -8.72 -23.93
CA SER A 23 2.77 -7.68 -23.01
C SER A 23 3.22 -8.23 -21.66
N LYS A 24 4.39 -7.77 -21.18
CA LYS A 24 4.92 -8.11 -19.85
C LYS A 24 4.14 -7.46 -18.70
N SER A 25 3.36 -6.42 -18.99
CA SER A 25 2.55 -5.71 -18.01
C SER A 25 1.08 -6.07 -18.15
N ARG A 26 0.41 -6.36 -17.02
CA ARG A 26 -1.03 -6.58 -17.03
C ARG A 26 -1.76 -5.27 -17.29
N LEU A 27 -2.80 -5.34 -18.12
CA LEU A 27 -3.69 -4.21 -18.34
C LEU A 27 -4.41 -3.82 -17.04
N PRO A 28 -4.53 -2.51 -16.75
CA PRO A 28 -5.25 -2.02 -15.59
C PRO A 28 -6.72 -2.48 -15.62
N GLN A 29 -7.18 -3.08 -14.52
CA GLN A 29 -8.59 -3.43 -14.31
C GLN A 29 -9.42 -2.24 -13.78
N THR A 30 -8.78 -1.08 -13.64
CA THR A 30 -9.35 0.15 -13.07
C THR A 30 -9.17 1.31 -14.04
N CYS A 31 -10.18 2.18 -14.12
CA CYS A 31 -10.09 3.40 -14.94
C CYS A 31 -9.05 4.36 -14.36
N SER A 32 -8.59 5.34 -15.16
CA SER A 32 -7.61 6.35 -14.72
C SER A 32 -8.07 7.11 -13.48
N VAL A 33 -9.35 7.48 -13.41
CA VAL A 33 -9.96 8.20 -12.27
C VAL A 33 -9.84 7.40 -10.98
N CYS A 34 -10.25 6.13 -10.98
CA CYS A 34 -10.14 5.28 -9.78
C CYS A 34 -8.68 4.98 -9.41
N ARG A 35 -7.77 4.89 -10.38
CA ARG A 35 -6.34 4.70 -10.11
C ARG A 35 -5.73 5.91 -9.42
N ALA A 36 -6.12 7.11 -9.83
CA ALA A 36 -5.62 8.35 -9.25
C ALA A 36 -5.99 8.53 -7.78
N GLN A 37 -6.98 7.79 -7.26
CA GLN A 37 -7.37 7.82 -5.85
C GLN A 37 -6.37 7.13 -4.92
N PHE A 38 -5.44 6.34 -5.46
CA PHE A 38 -4.46 5.60 -4.66
C PHE A 38 -3.08 6.24 -4.78
N HIS A 39 -2.70 6.96 -3.74
CA HIS A 39 -1.43 7.68 -3.68
C HIS A 39 -0.30 6.75 -3.25
N LEU A 40 0.83 6.82 -3.96
CA LEU A 40 2.04 6.14 -3.50
C LEU A 40 2.51 6.78 -2.20
N LEU A 41 3.04 5.95 -1.30
CA LEU A 41 3.61 6.45 -0.07
C LEU A 41 4.95 7.15 -0.38
N GLU A 42 4.97 8.48 -0.25
CA GLU A 42 6.21 9.25 -0.31
C GLU A 42 6.99 9.02 0.98
N ALA A 43 8.20 8.48 0.86
CA ALA A 43 8.94 7.96 2.00
C ALA A 43 9.31 9.09 2.99
N LYS A 44 8.71 9.03 4.19
CA LYS A 44 9.16 9.60 5.49
C LYS A 44 8.15 9.19 6.57
N GLY A 45 8.47 8.15 7.31
CA GLY A 45 7.61 7.61 8.36
C GLY A 45 8.39 6.68 9.28
N CYS A 46 7.68 5.88 10.07
CA CYS A 46 8.29 4.91 10.96
C CYS A 46 9.20 3.94 10.21
N ALA A 47 10.41 3.71 10.71
CA ALA A 47 11.37 2.77 10.12
C ALA A 47 10.85 1.32 10.08
N GLY A 48 10.00 0.92 11.03
CA GLY A 48 9.42 -0.42 11.09
C GLY A 48 8.15 -0.60 10.25
N CYS A 49 7.13 0.26 10.46
CA CYS A 49 5.81 0.11 9.82
C CYS A 49 5.50 1.13 8.72
N GLN A 50 6.38 2.11 8.48
CA GLN A 50 6.22 3.19 7.51
C GLN A 50 5.00 4.10 7.72
N LYS A 51 4.29 3.96 8.86
CA LYS A 51 3.25 4.91 9.26
C LYS A 51 3.84 6.33 9.31
N PRO A 52 3.14 7.35 8.79
CA PRO A 52 3.53 8.74 8.96
C PRO A 52 3.73 9.06 10.44
N ILE A 53 4.79 9.77 10.78
CA ILE A 53 5.03 10.23 12.15
C ILE A 53 4.87 11.74 12.14
N HIS A 54 3.84 12.23 12.86
CA HIS A 54 3.71 13.65 13.17
C HIS A 54 4.74 13.99 14.25
N LEU A 55 5.97 14.25 13.85
CA LEU A 55 6.99 14.78 14.75
C LEU A 55 6.66 16.26 14.99
N LYS A 56 6.51 16.66 16.27
CA LYS A 56 6.45 18.08 16.61
C LYS A 56 7.78 18.72 16.19
N TYR A 57 7.68 19.82 15.45
CA TYR A 57 8.80 20.51 14.79
C TYR A 57 10.00 20.77 15.73
N GLU A 58 9.76 21.01 17.03
CA GLU A 58 10.82 21.36 17.99
C GLU A 58 11.67 20.18 18.50
N GLU A 59 11.21 18.93 18.44
CA GLU A 59 11.99 17.77 18.90
C GLU A 59 12.99 17.24 17.87
N THR A 60 12.81 17.64 16.60
CA THR A 60 13.56 17.08 15.47
C THR A 60 14.98 17.65 15.33
N LYS A 61 15.25 18.86 15.81
CA LYS A 61 16.56 19.51 15.62
C LYS A 61 17.70 18.82 16.41
N LYS A 62 17.39 18.07 17.48
CA LYS A 62 18.40 17.37 18.32
C LYS A 62 18.68 15.91 17.94
N LYS A 63 17.79 15.21 17.20
CA LYS A 63 17.93 13.77 16.89
C LYS A 63 18.17 13.43 15.41
N ALA A 64 18.16 14.43 14.52
CA ALA A 64 18.02 14.25 13.07
C ALA A 64 19.31 13.94 12.28
N LYS A 65 20.40 13.46 12.88
CA LYS A 65 21.59 13.09 12.08
C LYS A 65 21.79 11.60 11.80
N THR A 66 21.22 10.67 12.58
CA THR A 66 21.46 9.22 12.31
C THR A 66 20.40 8.25 12.86
N SER A 67 19.35 8.72 13.55
CA SER A 67 18.43 7.81 14.25
C SER A 67 17.20 7.42 13.42
N PHE A 68 17.00 6.11 13.22
CA PHE A 68 15.74 5.57 12.71
C PHE A 68 14.61 5.87 13.70
N VAL A 69 13.53 6.49 13.22
CA VAL A 69 12.39 6.83 14.07
C VAL A 69 11.38 5.69 14.07
N TYR A 70 11.06 5.15 15.24
CA TYR A 70 10.04 4.10 15.42
C TYR A 70 8.81 4.66 16.14
N CYS A 71 7.60 4.35 15.66
CA CYS A 71 6.35 4.67 16.35
C CYS A 71 6.14 3.79 17.59
N ASN A 72 5.20 4.17 18.46
CA ASN A 72 4.90 3.42 19.69
C ASN A 72 4.55 1.95 19.42
N ASP A 73 3.68 1.68 18.44
CA ASP A 73 3.28 0.31 18.06
C ASP A 73 4.51 -0.56 17.71
N CYS A 74 5.43 -0.04 16.90
CA CYS A 74 6.64 -0.77 16.52
C CYS A 74 7.58 -0.99 17.72
N GLN A 75 7.68 -0.03 18.64
CA GLN A 75 8.47 -0.19 19.86
C GLN A 75 7.86 -1.26 20.77
N GLU A 76 6.54 -1.27 20.96
CA GLU A 76 5.84 -2.30 21.74
C GLU A 76 5.99 -3.69 21.13
N TRP A 77 5.86 -3.81 19.81
CA TRP A 77 6.08 -5.08 19.12
C TRP A 77 7.51 -5.59 19.26
N LYS A 78 8.51 -4.71 19.20
CA LYS A 78 9.91 -5.10 19.41
C LYS A 78 10.17 -5.59 20.83
N LYS A 79 9.51 -5.00 21.84
CA LYS A 79 9.58 -5.50 23.23
C LYS A 79 8.95 -6.89 23.36
N LYS A 80 7.79 -7.11 22.72
CA LYS A 80 7.08 -8.40 22.77
C LYS A 80 7.76 -9.50 21.97
N TYR A 81 8.40 -9.14 20.85
CA TYR A 81 9.05 -10.07 19.94
C TYR A 81 10.48 -9.59 19.60
N PRO A 82 11.42 -9.67 20.56
CA PRO A 82 12.76 -9.08 20.39
C PRO A 82 13.57 -9.72 19.27
N ALA A 83 13.39 -11.01 19.01
CA ALA A 83 14.07 -11.75 17.94
C ALA A 83 13.46 -11.54 16.55
N TYR A 84 12.25 -10.97 16.45
CA TYR A 84 11.60 -10.76 15.16
C TYR A 84 12.02 -9.40 14.57
N ASP A 85 12.45 -9.41 13.31
CA ASP A 85 12.75 -8.20 12.56
C ASP A 85 11.51 -7.74 11.78
N PHE A 86 10.82 -6.73 12.32
CA PHE A 86 9.62 -6.17 11.70
C PHE A 86 10.00 -5.28 10.51
N GLN A 87 9.99 -5.85 9.31
CA GLN A 87 10.15 -5.11 8.06
C GLN A 87 8.82 -5.06 7.30
N HIS A 88 8.02 -4.02 7.54
CA HIS A 88 6.82 -3.78 6.75
C HIS A 88 7.09 -2.74 5.66
N ARG A 89 6.70 -3.07 4.42
CA ARG A 89 6.74 -2.16 3.28
C ARG A 89 5.32 -1.81 2.86
N ALA A 90 4.93 -0.56 3.07
CA ALA A 90 3.75 0.04 2.48
C ALA A 90 4.10 0.67 1.13
N PHE A 91 3.25 0.45 0.13
CA PHE A 91 3.39 1.04 -1.20
C PHE A 91 2.46 2.22 -1.42
N PHE A 92 1.31 2.21 -0.73
CA PHE A 92 0.27 3.23 -0.84
C PHE A 92 0.03 3.88 0.50
N THR A 93 -0.35 5.16 0.48
CA THR A 93 -0.80 5.90 1.65
C THR A 93 -2.10 5.29 2.17
N TYR A 94 -2.22 5.14 3.49
CA TYR A 94 -3.42 4.64 4.16
C TYR A 94 -4.45 5.76 4.40
N ASP A 95 -4.83 6.46 3.33
CA ASP A 95 -5.84 7.51 3.36
C ASP A 95 -7.27 6.94 3.33
N GLU A 96 -8.27 7.82 3.35
CA GLU A 96 -9.69 7.45 3.31
C GLU A 96 -10.03 6.55 2.11
N LYS A 97 -9.44 6.79 0.94
CA LYS A 97 -9.73 6.02 -0.28
C LYS A 97 -9.10 4.63 -0.20
N MET A 98 -7.88 4.51 0.31
CA MET A 98 -7.26 3.21 0.57
C MET A 98 -8.01 2.42 1.65
N GLN A 99 -8.48 3.09 2.71
CA GLN A 99 -9.29 2.49 3.77
C GLN A 99 -10.62 1.95 3.24
N ALA A 100 -11.35 2.74 2.46
CA ALA A 100 -12.60 2.33 1.83
C ALA A 100 -12.39 1.13 0.88
N TRP A 101 -11.29 1.13 0.12
CA TRP A 101 -10.94 0.00 -0.74
C TRP A 101 -10.63 -1.27 0.06
N ILE A 102 -9.82 -1.19 1.13
CA ILE A 102 -9.52 -2.34 2.00
C ILE A 102 -10.79 -2.89 2.63
N ASN A 103 -11.69 -2.02 3.08
CA ASN A 103 -12.96 -2.44 3.66
C ASN A 103 -13.80 -3.26 2.67
N ARG A 104 -13.96 -2.74 1.45
CA ARG A 104 -14.70 -3.44 0.39
C ARG A 104 -14.03 -4.76 -0.02
N TYR A 105 -12.72 -4.74 -0.24
CA TYR A 105 -12.00 -5.91 -0.73
C TYR A 105 -11.87 -7.00 0.33
N LYS A 106 -11.32 -6.65 1.51
CA LYS A 106 -10.94 -7.63 2.54
C LYS A 106 -12.08 -7.97 3.50
N PHE A 107 -12.81 -6.97 3.99
CA PHE A 107 -13.82 -7.19 5.02
C PHE A 107 -15.20 -7.52 4.43
N MET A 108 -15.58 -6.91 3.31
CA MET A 108 -16.81 -7.24 2.60
C MET A 108 -16.63 -8.35 1.54
N GLY A 109 -15.39 -8.76 1.24
CA GLY A 109 -15.11 -9.86 0.33
C GLY A 109 -15.35 -9.56 -1.16
N ASP A 110 -15.29 -8.29 -1.60
CA ASP A 110 -15.49 -7.91 -3.00
C ASP A 110 -14.30 -8.35 -3.89
N ILE A 111 -14.30 -9.61 -4.32
CA ILE A 111 -13.21 -10.26 -5.08
C ILE A 111 -12.90 -9.57 -6.42
N ARG A 112 -13.84 -8.80 -6.97
CA ARG A 112 -13.64 -8.04 -8.22
C ARG A 112 -12.50 -7.03 -8.08
N LEU A 113 -12.20 -6.58 -6.85
CA LEU A 113 -11.12 -5.66 -6.55
C LEU A 113 -9.73 -6.32 -6.49
N ALA A 114 -9.61 -7.65 -6.59
CA ALA A 114 -8.33 -8.35 -6.53
C ALA A 114 -7.31 -7.86 -7.60
N GLY A 115 -7.80 -7.37 -8.73
CA GLY A 115 -7.00 -6.84 -9.84
C GLY A 115 -6.58 -5.36 -9.69
N THR A 116 -7.02 -4.63 -8.65
CA THR A 116 -6.88 -3.17 -8.56
C THR A 116 -5.43 -2.68 -8.74
N PHE A 117 -4.46 -3.41 -8.18
CA PHE A 117 -3.03 -3.02 -8.20
C PHE A 117 -2.16 -3.87 -9.13
N ALA A 118 -2.74 -4.82 -9.89
CA ALA A 118 -1.98 -5.77 -10.69
C ALA A 118 -1.09 -5.10 -11.76
N TYR A 119 -1.52 -3.94 -12.29
CA TYR A 119 -0.76 -3.19 -13.30
C TYR A 119 0.53 -2.56 -12.76
N LYS A 120 0.63 -2.32 -11.45
CA LYS A 120 1.85 -1.78 -10.80
C LYS A 120 2.78 -2.88 -10.26
N TRP A 121 2.40 -4.15 -10.38
CA TRP A 121 3.12 -5.27 -9.74
C TRP A 121 4.58 -5.41 -10.20
N THR A 122 4.88 -5.10 -11.46
CA THR A 122 6.26 -5.12 -12.00
C THR A 122 7.17 -4.08 -11.33
N GLN A 123 6.61 -2.95 -10.87
CA GLN A 123 7.38 -1.96 -10.10
C GLN A 123 7.55 -2.38 -8.64
N ILE A 124 6.55 -3.04 -8.05
CA ILE A 124 6.57 -3.56 -6.68
C ILE A 124 7.61 -4.69 -6.54
N LYS A 125 7.70 -5.61 -7.51
CA LYS A 125 8.66 -6.74 -7.50
C LYS A 125 10.13 -6.32 -7.48
N LYS A 126 10.49 -5.17 -8.08
CA LYS A 126 11.89 -4.71 -8.11
C LYS A 126 12.41 -4.28 -6.73
N ILE A 127 11.52 -4.02 -5.77
CA ILE A 127 11.86 -3.37 -4.50
C ILE A 127 11.88 -4.37 -3.32
N THR A 128 11.35 -5.59 -3.44
CA THR A 128 11.21 -6.51 -2.29
C THR A 128 11.22 -7.99 -2.68
N ARG A 129 11.98 -8.82 -1.93
CA ARG A 129 12.03 -10.30 -2.05
C ARG A 129 10.88 -11.01 -1.30
N HIS A 130 10.21 -10.32 -0.38
CA HIS A 130 9.09 -10.86 0.40
C HIS A 130 7.96 -9.82 0.43
N ILE A 131 6.88 -10.08 -0.31
CA ILE A 131 5.69 -9.23 -0.31
C ILE A 131 4.63 -9.93 0.55
N PHE A 132 4.31 -9.34 1.70
CA PHE A 132 3.04 -9.57 2.37
C PHE A 132 2.08 -8.45 1.93
N ILE A 133 1.10 -8.79 1.10
CA ILE A 133 0.00 -7.88 0.78
C ILE A 133 -0.80 -7.67 2.07
N VAL A 134 -0.67 -6.49 2.67
CA VAL A 134 -1.61 -5.88 3.63
C VAL A 134 -2.15 -6.85 4.69
N GLN A 135 -1.28 -7.27 5.61
CA GLN A 135 -1.73 -7.71 6.92
C GLN A 135 -1.66 -6.53 7.89
N TYR A 136 -2.62 -5.60 7.76
CA TYR A 136 -2.98 -4.79 8.92
C TYR A 136 -3.61 -5.74 9.94
N LEU A 137 -2.81 -6.14 10.93
CA LEU A 137 -3.27 -6.58 12.24
C LEU A 137 -3.77 -5.33 12.97
N TYR A 138 -4.96 -4.86 12.62
CA TYR A 138 -5.76 -4.12 13.61
C TYR A 138 -6.44 -5.20 14.46
N LEU A 139 -5.75 -5.60 15.54
CA LEU A 139 -6.46 -6.12 16.71
C LEU A 139 -7.36 -4.97 17.17
N LYS A 140 -8.64 -5.08 16.85
CA LYS A 140 -9.72 -4.30 17.41
C LYS A 140 -9.52 -4.36 18.94
N LYS A 141 -9.05 -3.28 19.57
CA LYS A 141 -9.21 -3.10 21.01
C LYS A 141 -10.71 -2.96 21.21
N GLY A 142 -11.38 -4.07 21.49
CA GLY A 142 -12.69 -4.06 22.14
C GLY A 142 -12.46 -3.57 23.55
N GLY A 143 -12.81 -2.30 23.78
CA GLY A 143 -13.26 -1.78 25.07
C GLY A 143 -14.74 -1.50 24.94
#